data_AF-A0A3M7MW72-F1
#
_entry.id   AF-A0A3M7MW72-F1
#
_cell.length_a   1.000
_cell.length_b   1.000
_cell.length_c   1.000
_cell.angle_alpha   90.00
_cell.angle_beta   90.00
_cell.angle_gamma   90.00
#
_symmetry.space_group_name_H-M   'P 1'
#
loop_
_entity.id
_entity.type
_entity.pdbx_description
1 polymer ?
#
loop_
_entity_poly.entity_id
_entity_poly.type
_entity_poly.pdbx_seq_one_letter_code
_entity_poly.pdbx_strand_id
1 'polypeptide(L)'
;MNAIRQTALLNKRELENATPPSASWHADYRDTAWIYVGGLPLDLSEGDVITIFSQFGNPTHLNLIRDKESGKSKGFGFLKYEDQRSCDLAVDNLGGADVLGRLLRVDHTRYKRRDDEGEDDFRIDILEKKAAR
;
A
#
# COMPACT_ATOMS: atom_id res chain seq x y z
N MET A 1 -5.36 -14.74 -5.24
CA MET A 1 -4.29 -15.73 -4.95
C MET A 1 -3.22 -15.80 -6.02
N ASN A 2 -3.53 -15.65 -7.33
CA ASN A 2 -2.48 -15.65 -8.37
C ASN A 2 -1.51 -14.46 -8.30
N ALA A 3 -2.00 -13.23 -8.06
CA ALA A 3 -1.16 -12.03 -8.08
C ALA A 3 0.00 -12.07 -7.06
N ILE A 4 -0.28 -12.37 -5.79
CA ILE A 4 0.74 -12.49 -4.71
C ILE A 4 1.84 -13.47 -5.12
N ARG A 5 1.44 -14.64 -5.65
CA ARG A 5 2.40 -15.66 -6.09
C ARG A 5 3.26 -15.17 -7.25
N GLN A 6 2.68 -14.45 -8.22
CA GLN A 6 3.42 -13.91 -9.36
C GLN A 6 4.46 -12.88 -8.91
N THR A 7 4.09 -11.92 -8.06
CA THR A 7 5.02 -10.92 -7.52
C THR A 7 6.15 -11.59 -6.74
N ALA A 8 5.85 -12.54 -5.86
CA ALA A 8 6.87 -13.28 -5.11
C ALA A 8 7.83 -14.07 -6.03
N LEU A 9 7.34 -14.63 -7.15
CA LEU A 9 8.16 -15.30 -8.15
C LEU A 9 9.09 -14.32 -8.88
N LEU A 10 8.61 -13.13 -9.23
CA LEU A 10 9.40 -12.07 -9.84
C LEU A 10 10.53 -11.62 -8.90
N ASN A 11 10.19 -11.32 -7.65
CA ASN A 11 11.16 -10.88 -6.64
C ASN A 11 12.22 -11.94 -6.38
N LYS A 12 11.81 -13.21 -6.26
CA LYS A 12 12.75 -14.33 -6.10
C LYS A 12 13.71 -14.41 -7.30
N ARG A 13 13.18 -14.31 -8.52
CA ARG A 13 13.99 -14.36 -9.73
C ARG A 13 14.98 -13.19 -9.81
N GLU A 14 14.60 -11.98 -9.39
CA GLU A 14 15.52 -10.84 -9.37
C GLU A 14 16.64 -11.02 -8.34
N LEU A 15 16.31 -11.54 -7.17
CA LEU A 15 17.30 -11.86 -6.14
C LEU A 15 18.28 -12.93 -6.63
N GLU A 16 17.79 -13.99 -7.29
CA GLU A 16 18.62 -15.06 -7.86
C GLU A 16 19.57 -14.55 -8.95
N ASN A 17 19.15 -13.55 -9.74
CA ASN A 17 19.95 -12.97 -10.80
C ASN A 17 20.80 -11.76 -10.36
N ALA A 18 20.74 -11.38 -9.08
CA ALA A 18 21.37 -10.16 -8.56
C ALA A 18 21.04 -8.91 -9.40
N THR A 19 19.78 -8.79 -9.82
CA THR A 19 19.33 -7.70 -10.69
C THR A 19 19.54 -6.35 -9.99
N PRO A 20 20.19 -5.35 -10.63
CA PRO A 20 20.35 -4.03 -10.05
C PRO A 20 18.99 -3.29 -10.02
N PRO A 21 18.78 -2.35 -9.07
CA PRO A 21 17.50 -1.64 -8.94
C PRO A 21 17.00 -0.96 -10.22
N SER A 22 17.92 -0.47 -11.07
CA SER A 22 17.57 0.18 -12.34
C SER A 22 17.01 -0.77 -13.41
N ALA A 23 17.22 -2.08 -13.26
CA ALA A 23 16.73 -3.11 -14.17
C ALA A 23 15.64 -3.99 -13.51
N SER A 24 15.24 -3.67 -12.29
CA SER A 24 14.16 -4.35 -11.59
C SER A 24 12.81 -3.99 -12.22
N TRP A 25 11.84 -4.90 -12.15
CA TRP A 25 10.45 -4.65 -12.53
C TRP A 25 9.82 -3.49 -11.73
N HIS A 26 10.33 -3.20 -10.51
CA HIS A 26 9.93 -2.04 -9.73
C HIS A 26 10.25 -0.72 -10.45
N ALA A 27 11.30 -0.67 -11.28
CA ALA A 27 11.73 0.53 -11.99
C ALA A 27 10.65 1.09 -12.93
N ASP A 28 9.73 0.23 -13.41
CA ASP A 28 8.58 0.65 -14.21
C ASP A 28 7.63 1.58 -13.44
N TYR A 29 7.69 1.60 -12.10
CA TYR A 29 6.82 2.40 -11.23
C TYR A 29 7.55 3.57 -10.56
N ARG A 30 8.78 3.88 -10.99
CA ARG A 30 9.56 5.02 -10.44
C ARG A 30 8.87 6.39 -10.57
N ASP A 31 7.85 6.49 -11.43
CA ASP A 31 7.02 7.68 -11.62
C ASP A 31 5.93 7.87 -10.53
N THR A 32 5.75 6.88 -9.65
CA THR A 32 4.69 6.88 -8.63
C THR A 32 5.21 6.35 -7.29
N ALA A 33 4.70 6.91 -6.20
CA ALA A 33 4.95 6.42 -4.84
C ALA A 33 3.68 5.82 -4.22
N TRP A 34 2.80 5.26 -5.07
CA TRP A 34 1.53 4.67 -4.64
C TRP A 34 1.60 3.14 -4.70
N ILE A 35 1.05 2.53 -3.66
CA ILE A 35 0.79 1.10 -3.61
C ILE A 35 -0.71 0.84 -3.45
N TYR A 36 -1.16 -0.25 -4.05
CA TYR A 36 -2.41 -0.91 -3.70
C TYR A 36 -2.17 -1.79 -2.48
N VAL A 37 -3.08 -1.72 -1.51
CA VAL A 37 -3.08 -2.58 -0.34
C VAL A 37 -4.41 -3.31 -0.29
N GLY A 38 -4.41 -4.65 -0.30
CA GLY A 38 -5.62 -5.45 -0.25
C GLY A 38 -5.47 -6.67 0.66
N GLY A 39 -6.58 -7.32 0.96
CA GLY A 39 -6.58 -8.45 1.89
C GLY A 39 -6.53 -8.04 3.36
N LEU A 40 -6.67 -6.74 3.65
CA LEU A 40 -6.70 -6.21 5.01
C LEU A 40 -7.90 -6.79 5.79
N PRO A 41 -7.72 -7.23 7.04
CA PRO A 41 -8.83 -7.48 7.96
C PRO A 41 -9.79 -6.29 8.02
N LEU A 42 -11.09 -6.57 8.09
CA LEU A 42 -12.13 -5.54 7.95
C LEU A 42 -12.20 -4.63 9.19
N ASP A 43 -11.69 -5.11 10.32
CA ASP A 43 -11.66 -4.41 11.60
C ASP A 43 -10.44 -3.51 11.76
N LEU A 44 -9.47 -3.54 10.83
CA LEU A 44 -8.32 -2.61 10.88
C LEU A 44 -8.77 -1.18 10.61
N SER A 45 -8.35 -0.27 11.49
CA SER A 45 -8.47 1.16 11.32
C SER A 45 -7.39 1.71 10.38
N GLU A 46 -7.58 2.96 9.94
CA GLU A 46 -6.55 3.71 9.21
C GLU A 46 -5.24 3.77 10.01
N GLY A 47 -5.31 3.97 11.34
CA GLY A 47 -4.13 4.01 12.21
C GLY A 47 -3.38 2.68 12.26
N ASP A 48 -4.09 1.55 12.30
CA ASP A 48 -3.47 0.23 12.26
C ASP A 48 -2.75 -0.01 10.93
N VAL A 49 -3.40 0.36 9.82
CA VAL A 49 -2.80 0.26 8.48
C VAL A 49 -1.57 1.16 8.39
N ILE A 50 -1.63 2.41 8.87
CA ILE A 50 -0.46 3.31 8.89
C ILE A 50 0.67 2.71 9.73
N THR A 51 0.35 2.10 10.87
CA THR A 51 1.36 1.49 11.76
C THR A 51 2.08 0.33 11.08
N ILE A 52 1.35 -0.60 10.44
CA ILE A 52 1.93 -1.70 9.66
C ILE A 52 2.75 -1.13 8.48
N PHE A 53 2.15 -0.14 7.82
CA PHE A 53 2.73 0.80 6.86
C PHE A 53 4.17 1.24 7.09
N SER A 54 4.34 1.83 8.27
CA SER A 54 5.40 2.77 8.58
C SER A 54 6.77 2.11 8.78
N GLN A 55 6.81 0.78 8.90
CA GLN A 55 8.07 0.05 9.02
C GLN A 55 8.94 0.12 7.74
N PHE A 56 8.35 0.44 6.59
CA PHE A 56 9.05 0.50 5.29
C PHE A 56 9.34 1.92 4.79
N GLY A 57 8.81 2.94 5.47
CA GLY A 57 8.96 4.34 5.10
C GLY A 57 7.83 5.20 5.66
N ASN A 58 7.84 6.50 5.34
CA ASN A 58 6.83 7.45 5.81
C ASN A 58 5.58 7.45 4.90
N PRO A 59 4.42 6.91 5.34
CA PRO A 59 3.18 7.03 4.58
C PRO A 59 2.69 8.49 4.65
N THR A 60 2.39 9.08 3.49
CA THR A 60 1.88 10.46 3.41
C THR A 60 0.38 10.52 3.19
N HIS A 61 -0.17 9.52 2.48
CA HIS A 61 -1.60 9.44 2.21
C HIS A 61 -2.11 8.02 2.39
N LEU A 62 -3.33 7.90 2.91
CA LEU A 62 -4.05 6.63 2.98
C LEU A 62 -5.51 6.85 2.60
N ASN A 63 -5.93 6.21 1.50
CA ASN A 63 -7.34 6.06 1.15
C ASN A 63 -7.78 4.62 1.44
N LEU A 64 -8.31 4.38 2.65
CA LEU A 64 -8.90 3.10 3.01
C LEU A 64 -10.33 3.04 2.48
N ILE A 65 -10.60 2.14 1.54
CA ILE A 65 -11.89 2.11 0.87
C ILE A 65 -12.94 1.49 1.78
N ARG A 66 -14.00 2.27 2.02
CA ARG A 66 -15.15 1.89 2.83
C ARG A 66 -16.41 1.79 1.99
N ASP A 67 -17.34 0.97 2.45
CA ASP A 67 -18.69 0.91 1.93
C ASP A 67 -19.46 2.20 2.30
N LYS A 68 -20.17 2.79 1.33
CA LYS A 68 -20.80 4.11 1.52
C LYS A 68 -22.01 4.06 2.44
N GLU A 69 -22.71 2.93 2.50
CA GLU A 69 -23.94 2.79 3.29
C GLU A 69 -23.64 2.39 4.73
N SER A 70 -22.75 1.40 4.91
CA SER A 70 -22.42 0.84 6.22
C SER A 70 -21.20 1.47 6.88
N GLY A 71 -20.36 2.21 6.14
CA GLY A 71 -19.09 2.78 6.63
C GLY A 71 -17.98 1.75 6.90
N LYS A 72 -18.27 0.46 6.69
CA LYS A 72 -17.32 -0.63 6.97
C LYS A 72 -16.21 -0.68 5.92
N SER A 73 -15.01 -1.06 6.34
CA SER A 73 -13.89 -1.27 5.44
C SER A 73 -14.23 -2.36 4.40
N LYS A 74 -13.80 -2.15 3.15
CA LYS A 74 -13.86 -3.18 2.10
C LYS A 74 -12.62 -4.09 2.10
N GLY A 75 -11.70 -3.88 3.04
CA GLY A 75 -10.47 -4.68 3.18
C GLY A 75 -9.40 -4.37 2.14
N PHE A 76 -9.45 -3.18 1.53
CA PHE A 76 -8.42 -2.69 0.62
C PHE A 76 -8.37 -1.16 0.59
N GLY A 77 -7.26 -0.62 0.11
CA GLY A 77 -7.01 0.81 0.02
C GLY A 77 -5.81 1.14 -0.87
N PHE A 78 -5.51 2.43 -0.93
CA PHE A 78 -4.35 2.98 -1.63
C PHE A 78 -3.53 3.78 -0.66
N LEU A 79 -2.22 3.51 -0.62
CA LEU A 79 -1.29 4.18 0.27
C LEU A 79 -0.20 4.84 -0.56
N LYS A 80 0.11 6.09 -0.24
CA LYS A 80 1.23 6.82 -0.83
C LYS A 80 2.35 6.93 0.18
N TYR A 81 3.56 6.58 -0.21
CA TYR A 81 4.75 6.92 0.56
C TYR A 81 5.32 8.28 0.17
N GLU A 82 6.19 8.82 1.02
CA GLU A 82 7.04 9.96 0.67
C GLU A 82 8.03 9.63 -0.44
N ASP A 83 8.53 8.39 -0.46
CA ASP A 83 9.58 7.92 -1.36
C ASP A 83 9.21 6.60 -2.06
N GLN A 84 9.62 6.45 -3.32
CA GLN A 84 9.29 5.26 -4.12
C GLN A 84 10.00 3.99 -3.63
N ARG A 85 11.19 4.10 -3.02
CA ARG A 85 11.88 2.93 -2.46
C ARG A 85 11.09 2.28 -1.33
N SER A 86 10.30 3.08 -0.61
CA SER A 86 9.39 2.58 0.43
C SER A 86 8.27 1.70 -0.16
N CYS A 87 7.85 1.99 -1.40
CA CYS A 87 6.88 1.18 -2.13
C CYS A 87 7.49 -0.19 -2.47
N ASP A 88 8.72 -0.23 -2.98
CA ASP A 88 9.43 -1.46 -3.32
C ASP A 88 9.55 -2.37 -2.10
N LEU A 89 10.04 -1.80 -0.99
CA LEU A 89 10.16 -2.53 0.27
C LEU A 89 8.81 -3.07 0.77
N ALA A 90 7.74 -2.27 0.70
CA ALA A 90 6.42 -2.72 1.13
C ALA A 90 5.86 -3.83 0.23
N VAL A 91 6.02 -3.72 -1.09
CA VAL A 91 5.58 -4.74 -2.05
C VAL A 91 6.32 -6.06 -1.81
N ASP A 92 7.63 -5.99 -1.59
CA ASP A 92 8.47 -7.18 -1.43
C ASP A 92 8.24 -7.92 -0.12
N ASN A 93 8.00 -7.19 0.96
CA ASN A 93 7.97 -7.76 2.31
C ASN A 93 6.55 -8.00 2.83
N LEU A 94 5.57 -7.18 2.44
CA LEU A 94 4.17 -7.35 2.85
C LEU A 94 3.33 -8.10 1.81
N GLY A 95 3.80 -8.21 0.58
CA GLY A 95 3.16 -9.04 -0.45
C GLY A 95 3.09 -10.50 -0.02
N GLY A 96 1.91 -10.95 0.40
CA GLY A 96 1.69 -12.32 0.90
C GLY A 96 1.95 -12.51 2.39
N ALA A 97 2.21 -11.45 3.15
CA ALA A 97 2.29 -11.53 4.62
C ALA A 97 0.92 -11.87 5.23
N ASP A 98 0.89 -12.70 6.27
CA ASP A 98 -0.32 -12.97 7.04
C ASP A 98 -0.53 -11.89 8.11
N VAL A 99 -1.70 -11.25 8.09
CA VAL A 99 -2.13 -10.30 9.12
C VAL A 99 -3.50 -10.73 9.60
N LEU A 100 -3.57 -11.16 10.87
CA LEU A 100 -4.78 -11.64 11.52
C LEU A 100 -5.51 -12.74 10.70
N GLY A 101 -4.75 -13.68 10.14
CA GLY A 101 -5.29 -14.80 9.35
C GLY A 101 -5.69 -14.42 7.92
N ARG A 102 -5.25 -13.27 7.42
CA ARG A 102 -5.47 -12.84 6.04
C ARG A 102 -4.17 -12.50 5.36
N LEU A 103 -3.97 -13.06 4.17
CA LEU A 103 -2.82 -12.74 3.33
C LEU A 103 -3.01 -11.38 2.66
N LEU A 104 -2.05 -10.49 2.88
CA LEU A 104 -2.03 -9.19 2.24
C LEU A 104 -1.62 -9.31 0.77
N ARG A 105 -2.27 -8.51 -0.06
CA ARG A 105 -1.84 -8.21 -1.43
C ARG A 105 -1.32 -6.78 -1.43
N VAL A 106 -0.03 -6.62 -1.70
CA VAL A 106 0.61 -5.32 -1.87
C VAL A 106 1.21 -5.29 -3.27
N ASP A 107 0.92 -4.23 -4.02
CA ASP A 107 1.35 -4.11 -5.42
C ASP A 107 1.55 -2.63 -5.78
N HIS A 108 2.49 -2.37 -6.69
CA HIS A 108 2.67 -1.02 -7.22
C HIS A 108 1.43 -0.56 -7.99
N THR A 109 1.10 0.73 -7.90
CA THR A 109 -0.05 1.27 -8.64
C THR A 109 0.14 2.72 -9.03
N ARG A 110 -0.58 3.12 -10.08
CA ARG A 110 -0.75 4.52 -10.47
C ARG A 110 -2.13 4.97 -10.02
N TYR A 111 -2.28 5.11 -8.70
CA TYR A 111 -3.54 5.59 -8.14
C TYR A 111 -3.81 7.01 -8.66
N LYS A 112 -4.99 7.19 -9.26
CA LYS A 112 -5.51 8.49 -9.63
C LYS A 112 -6.67 8.81 -8.70
N ARG A 113 -6.58 9.97 -8.05
CA ARG A 113 -7.70 10.57 -7.32
C ARG A 113 -8.85 10.81 -8.30
N ARG A 114 -10.08 10.74 -7.80
CA ARG A 114 -11.28 11.14 -8.55
C ARG A 114 -11.37 12.65 -8.57
N ASP A 115 -12.10 13.19 -9.54
CA ASP A 115 -12.27 14.64 -9.70
C ASP A 115 -12.97 15.31 -8.50
N ASP A 116 -13.75 14.54 -7.72
CA ASP A 116 -14.45 14.99 -6.50
C ASP A 116 -13.63 14.88 -5.21
N GLU A 117 -12.42 14.28 -5.25
CA GLU A 117 -11.56 14.07 -4.08
C GLU A 117 -10.52 15.20 -3.96
N GLY A 118 -10.48 15.87 -2.80
CA GLY A 118 -9.49 16.91 -2.51
C GLY A 118 -8.08 16.36 -2.32
N GLU A 119 -7.06 17.19 -2.50
CA GLU A 119 -5.66 16.79 -2.24
C GLU A 119 -5.43 16.37 -0.78
N ASP A 120 -6.16 17.03 0.12
CA ASP A 120 -6.05 16.90 1.56
C ASP A 120 -6.90 15.77 2.17
N ASP A 121 -7.84 15.20 1.42
CA ASP A 121 -8.84 14.27 1.97
C ASP A 121 -8.23 13.00 2.57
N PHE A 122 -7.09 12.57 2.02
CA PHE A 122 -6.39 11.36 2.42
C PHE A 122 -5.04 11.61 3.05
N ARG A 123 -4.69 12.87 3.34
CA ARG A 123 -3.42 13.21 3.99
C ARG A 123 -3.44 12.76 5.44
N ILE A 124 -2.46 11.95 5.81
CA ILE A 124 -2.40 11.35 7.15
C ILE A 124 -2.29 12.42 8.23
N ASP A 125 -1.47 13.46 8.02
CA ASP A 125 -1.29 14.54 9.00
C ASP A 125 -2.58 15.33 9.27
N ILE A 126 -3.52 15.34 8.32
CA ILE A 126 -4.83 15.98 8.47
C ILE A 126 -5.81 15.04 9.17
N LEU A 127 -5.78 13.75 8.83
CA LEU A 127 -6.60 12.73 9.49
C LEU A 127 -6.26 12.61 10.98
N GLU A 128 -4.97 12.61 11.34
CA GLU A 128 -4.53 12.57 12.74
C GLU A 128 -5.00 13.80 13.52
N LYS A 129 -4.89 15.01 12.93
CA LYS A 129 -5.37 16.25 13.55
C LYS A 129 -6.89 16.25 13.76
N LYS A 130 -7.65 15.63 12.86
CA LYS A 130 -9.11 15.49 12.99
C LYS A 130 -9.48 14.49 14.10
N ALA A 131 -8.72 13.41 14.25
CA ALA A 131 -8.95 12.39 15.28
C ALA A 131 -8.57 12.86 16.70
N ALA A 132 -7.64 13.82 16.81
CA ALA A 132 -7.19 14.38 18.09
C ALA A 132 -8.08 15.51 18.65
N ARG A 133 -9.20 15.84 17.97
CA ARG A 133 -10.19 16.85 18.40
C ARG A 133 -11.47 16.20 18.85
#